data_AF-A0A8C3GMQ4-F1
#
_entry.id   AF-A0A8C3GMQ4-F1
#
_cell.length_a   1.000
_cell.length_b   1.000
_cell.length_c   1.000
_cell.angle_alpha   90.00
_cell.angle_beta   90.00
_cell.angle_gamma   90.00
#
_symmetry.space_group_name_H-M   'P 1'
#
loop_
_entity.id
_entity.type
_entity.pdbx_description
1 polymer ?
#
loop_
_entity_poly.entity_id
_entity_poly.type
_entity_poly.pdbx_seq_one_letter_code
_entity_poly.pdbx_strand_id
1 'polypeptide(L)'
;MKLQKQLRAYAKQIQDLTVKRETTGLGQEPAASQAAPSPPGLSQAMLAWRMEDEGRIIKAVITDYRPQSSSGALPELPAFLLFLCLRHADHCRDEPRAHSLLDAAINAIKRVMKKHSDDFEVVALWLANTCQLLNCLRQYGRDESCSQGNTARQSAHHLQHLDLQSAGRSLGALAVQLYQQLVRTAEKRLKPMIVSAMLESETIQGLASSCPPGLHRPSAPAAHTLPELLQQLGSFHQLLGRHGLAPAVGHQVLRQLLFLVSGTTLNYLLLRRDACSWTRGIQLRYNISQLEQWLRAQGLQHSGAREMLEPLVQAAQLLQVKKATEEDAGAICSLCTVLSPQQVPGRGLGVTLWGCSAPVGWDLGQGGHGAPPMSLQVVKILRAYTPAAGLEERVSPDFISTVEVSGDLGPRLCPHFAVPIFATPLLRAVSPAETPAGAAAGGSQPAAGGHQPPLPCQPALRRLPCAPG
;
A
#
# COMPACT_ATOMS: atom_id res chain seq x y z
N MET A 1 10.16 -15.26 -54.46
CA MET A 1 11.37 -14.70 -55.11
C MET A 1 11.72 -13.27 -54.68
N LYS A 2 10.81 -12.28 -54.64
CA LYS A 2 11.13 -10.90 -54.20
C LYS A 2 11.55 -10.79 -52.71
N LEU A 3 10.87 -11.51 -51.82
CA LEU A 3 11.14 -11.46 -50.37
C LEU A 3 12.52 -12.05 -49.99
N GLN A 4 12.96 -13.12 -50.66
CA GLN A 4 14.29 -13.70 -50.46
C GLN A 4 15.42 -12.77 -50.95
N LYS A 5 15.20 -12.00 -52.03
CA LYS A 5 16.15 -10.98 -52.47
C LYS A 5 16.27 -9.84 -51.47
N GLN A 6 15.14 -9.41 -50.88
CA GLN A 6 15.15 -8.40 -49.82
C GLN A 6 15.87 -8.88 -48.55
N LEU A 7 15.60 -10.11 -48.10
CA LEU A 7 16.27 -10.67 -46.92
C LEU A 7 17.78 -10.78 -47.09
N ARG A 8 18.26 -11.15 -48.29
CA ARG A 8 19.71 -11.18 -48.59
C ARG A 8 20.32 -9.79 -48.67
N ALA A 9 19.59 -8.79 -49.16
CA ALA A 9 20.04 -7.41 -49.18
C ALA A 9 20.20 -6.85 -47.75
N TYR A 10 19.23 -7.11 -46.86
CA TYR A 10 19.30 -6.70 -45.46
C TYR A 10 20.44 -7.40 -44.70
N ALA A 11 20.65 -8.71 -44.92
CA ALA A 11 21.76 -9.44 -44.30
C ALA A 11 23.13 -8.87 -44.70
N LYS A 12 23.29 -8.51 -45.99
CA LYS A 12 24.54 -7.91 -46.49
C LYS A 12 24.78 -6.52 -45.91
N GLN A 13 23.71 -5.73 -45.76
CA GLN A 13 23.78 -4.39 -45.18
C GLN A 13 24.14 -4.40 -43.69
N ILE A 14 23.70 -5.41 -42.94
CA ILE A 14 24.10 -5.62 -41.54
C ILE A 14 25.59 -5.97 -41.46
N GLN A 15 26.07 -6.83 -42.37
CA GLN A 15 27.48 -7.25 -42.41
C GLN A 15 28.43 -6.08 -42.74
N ASP A 16 28.04 -5.20 -43.67
CA ASP A 16 28.82 -4.01 -44.03
C ASP A 16 28.86 -2.97 -42.89
N LEU A 17 27.81 -2.90 -42.05
CA LEU A 17 27.76 -2.04 -40.86
C LEU A 17 28.60 -2.58 -39.71
N THR A 18 28.68 -3.89 -39.51
CA THR A 18 29.58 -4.49 -38.52
C THR A 18 31.05 -4.31 -38.91
N VAL A 19 31.40 -4.51 -40.18
CA VAL A 19 32.78 -4.30 -40.67
C VAL A 19 33.19 -2.83 -40.56
N LYS A 20 32.31 -1.89 -40.90
CA LYS A 20 32.60 -0.45 -40.71
C LYS A 20 32.79 -0.07 -39.23
N ARG A 21 32.09 -0.72 -38.31
CA ARG A 21 32.26 -0.47 -36.86
C ARG A 21 33.61 -0.98 -36.35
N GLU A 22 34.11 -2.07 -36.91
CA GLU A 22 35.43 -2.63 -36.58
C GLU A 22 36.59 -1.83 -37.19
N THR A 23 36.43 -1.28 -38.40
CA THR A 23 37.49 -0.48 -39.05
C THR A 23 37.62 0.96 -38.50
N THR A 24 36.62 1.48 -37.80
CA THR A 24 36.63 2.86 -37.26
C THR A 24 37.11 2.92 -35.80
N GLY A 25 37.51 1.79 -35.21
CA GLY A 25 37.93 1.66 -33.81
C GLY A 25 39.43 1.66 -33.54
N LEU A 26 40.27 2.08 -34.50
CA LEU A 26 41.73 2.16 -34.32
C LEU A 26 42.19 3.63 -34.49
N GLY A 27 42.24 4.38 -33.38
CA GLY A 27 42.77 5.74 -33.35
C GLY A 27 42.79 6.42 -31.98
N GLN A 28 43.97 6.37 -31.33
CA GLN A 28 44.51 7.27 -30.28
C GLN A 28 43.86 7.32 -28.89
N GLU A 29 44.48 6.57 -27.96
CA GLU A 29 44.44 6.75 -26.50
C GLU A 29 45.54 7.76 -26.05
N PRO A 30 45.24 8.79 -25.23
CA PRO A 30 46.26 9.50 -24.47
C PRO A 30 46.52 8.78 -23.12
N ALA A 31 47.73 8.24 -23.00
CA ALA A 31 48.45 7.80 -21.80
C ALA A 31 47.63 7.58 -20.50
N ALA A 32 47.05 6.40 -20.36
CA ALA A 32 46.59 5.88 -19.07
C ALA A 32 47.77 5.40 -18.21
N SER A 33 47.85 5.91 -16.98
CA SER A 33 48.71 5.36 -15.92
C SER A 33 48.45 3.86 -15.74
N GLN A 34 49.54 3.09 -15.71
CA GLN A 34 49.53 1.63 -15.61
C GLN A 34 48.78 1.15 -14.36
N ALA A 35 47.62 0.52 -14.56
CA ALA A 35 47.04 -0.43 -13.63
C ALA A 35 47.25 -1.84 -14.20
N ALA A 36 47.84 -2.73 -13.39
CA ALA A 36 48.13 -4.11 -13.77
C ALA A 36 46.86 -4.89 -14.20
N PRO A 37 46.96 -5.82 -15.17
CA PRO A 37 45.83 -6.61 -15.61
C PRO A 37 45.45 -7.61 -14.51
N SER A 38 44.24 -7.46 -13.96
CA SER A 38 43.65 -8.45 -13.06
C SER A 38 43.15 -9.66 -13.88
N PRO A 39 43.30 -10.91 -13.39
CA PRO A 39 42.82 -12.11 -14.09
C PRO A 39 41.28 -12.09 -14.23
N PRO A 40 40.68 -12.89 -15.14
CA PRO A 40 39.24 -12.88 -15.40
C PRO A 40 38.48 -13.52 -14.25
N GLY A 41 38.32 -12.76 -13.16
CA GLY A 41 37.52 -13.10 -12.00
C GLY A 41 36.10 -12.55 -12.15
N LEU A 42 35.12 -13.34 -11.68
CA LEU A 42 33.72 -12.94 -11.51
C LEU A 42 33.63 -11.48 -11.10
N SER A 43 32.94 -10.65 -11.90
CA SER A 43 32.66 -9.25 -11.60
C SER A 43 32.22 -9.15 -10.14
N GLN A 44 33.04 -8.54 -9.29
CA GLN A 44 32.96 -8.64 -7.81
C GLN A 44 31.69 -8.00 -7.21
N ALA A 45 30.77 -7.54 -8.08
CA ALA A 45 29.52 -6.87 -7.76
C ALA A 45 29.73 -5.75 -6.72
N MET A 46 30.73 -4.92 -6.97
CA MET A 46 31.06 -3.74 -6.19
C MET A 46 31.20 -2.55 -7.13
N LEU A 47 30.78 -1.37 -6.68
CA LEU A 47 30.98 -0.13 -7.43
C LEU A 47 32.05 0.67 -6.70
N ALA A 48 33.24 0.76 -7.31
CA ALA A 48 34.35 1.52 -6.75
C ALA A 48 34.10 3.02 -6.88
N TRP A 49 34.39 3.76 -5.82
CA TRP A 49 34.18 5.20 -5.77
C TRP A 49 35.15 5.87 -4.79
N ARG A 50 35.39 7.17 -4.97
CA ARG A 50 36.26 8.00 -4.13
C ARG A 50 35.43 8.89 -3.22
N MET A 51 35.89 9.14 -1.99
CA MET A 51 35.18 10.01 -1.03
C MET A 51 34.87 11.40 -1.59
N GLU A 52 35.76 11.96 -2.41
CA GLU A 52 35.58 13.26 -3.07
C GLU A 52 34.35 13.33 -4.02
N ASP A 53 33.91 12.19 -4.53
CA ASP A 53 32.77 12.07 -5.43
C ASP A 53 31.44 11.78 -4.72
N GLU A 54 31.42 11.66 -3.38
CA GLU A 54 30.19 11.34 -2.62
C GLU A 54 29.02 12.25 -3.02
N GLY A 55 29.25 13.57 -3.03
CA GLY A 55 28.23 14.55 -3.40
C GLY A 55 27.73 14.39 -4.84
N ARG A 56 28.60 13.98 -5.77
CA ARG A 56 28.23 13.73 -7.18
C ARG A 56 27.39 12.46 -7.31
N ILE A 57 27.75 11.41 -6.57
CA ILE A 57 27.01 10.15 -6.52
C ILE A 57 25.61 10.39 -5.96
N ILE A 58 25.50 11.05 -4.81
CA ILE A 58 24.21 11.37 -4.19
C ILE A 58 23.36 12.26 -5.09
N LYS A 59 23.98 13.23 -5.79
CA LYS A 59 23.27 14.06 -6.75
C LYS A 59 22.73 13.24 -7.92
N ALA A 60 23.56 12.41 -8.55
CA ALA A 60 23.17 11.62 -9.72
C ALA A 60 22.16 10.50 -9.40
N VAL A 61 22.34 9.81 -8.27
CA VAL A 61 21.55 8.64 -7.88
C VAL A 61 20.25 9.03 -7.17
N ILE A 62 20.19 10.21 -6.52
CA ILE A 62 19.03 10.62 -5.72
C ILE A 62 18.44 11.95 -6.19
N THR A 63 19.22 13.02 -6.18
CA THR A 63 18.64 14.37 -6.34
C THR A 63 18.18 14.65 -7.77
N ASP A 64 18.97 14.24 -8.75
CA ASP A 64 18.72 14.45 -10.19
C ASP A 64 18.25 13.15 -10.89
N TYR A 65 17.96 12.11 -10.11
CA TYR A 65 17.55 10.82 -10.65
C TYR A 65 16.22 10.95 -11.40
N ARG A 66 16.20 10.42 -12.63
CA ARG A 66 15.00 10.33 -13.45
C ARG A 66 14.66 8.85 -13.68
N PRO A 67 13.48 8.37 -13.26
CA PRO A 67 13.09 6.98 -13.46
C PRO A 67 13.00 6.68 -14.96
N GLN A 68 13.73 5.66 -15.40
CA GLN A 68 13.67 5.22 -16.79
C GLN A 68 12.35 4.50 -17.05
N SER A 69 11.63 4.90 -18.10
CA SER A 69 10.35 4.29 -18.49
C SER A 69 10.50 3.16 -19.53
N SER A 70 11.72 2.76 -19.88
CA SER A 70 11.98 1.74 -20.91
C SER A 70 11.67 0.32 -20.41
N SER A 71 11.17 -0.53 -21.32
CA SER A 71 10.98 -1.96 -21.05
C SER A 71 12.31 -2.59 -20.64
N GLY A 72 12.36 -3.14 -19.42
CA GLY A 72 13.57 -3.76 -18.84
C GLY A 72 14.37 -2.87 -17.87
N ALA A 73 14.00 -1.60 -17.67
CA ALA A 73 14.63 -0.76 -16.65
C ALA A 73 14.30 -1.28 -15.24
N LEU A 74 15.29 -1.26 -14.34
CA LEU A 74 15.12 -1.62 -12.93
C LEU A 74 14.64 -0.40 -12.14
N PRO A 75 13.41 -0.42 -11.59
CA PRO A 75 12.89 0.71 -10.82
C PRO A 75 13.66 0.95 -9.51
N GLU A 76 14.31 -0.10 -9.03
CA GLU A 76 15.09 -0.18 -7.79
C GLU A 76 16.59 0.12 -7.99
N LEU A 77 16.97 0.58 -9.19
CA LEU A 77 18.36 0.83 -9.54
C LEU A 77 19.08 1.75 -8.53
N PRO A 78 18.49 2.86 -8.03
CA PRO A 78 19.14 3.68 -7.00
C PRO A 78 19.53 2.90 -5.75
N ALA A 79 18.64 2.05 -5.24
CA ALA A 79 18.91 1.22 -4.06
C ALA A 79 20.08 0.26 -4.30
N PHE A 80 20.11 -0.40 -5.47
CA PHE A 80 21.21 -1.31 -5.82
C PHE A 80 22.53 -0.56 -5.99
N LEU A 81 22.56 0.59 -6.66
CA LEU A 81 23.78 1.38 -6.82
C LEU A 81 24.36 1.81 -5.47
N LEU A 82 23.51 2.31 -4.56
CA LEU A 82 23.94 2.66 -3.20
C LEU A 82 24.48 1.44 -2.46
N PHE A 83 23.82 0.29 -2.55
CA PHE A 83 24.28 -0.94 -1.91
C PHE A 83 25.63 -1.45 -2.48
N LEU A 84 25.84 -1.37 -3.80
CA LEU A 84 27.10 -1.74 -4.43
C LEU A 84 28.26 -0.82 -3.99
N CYS A 85 27.99 0.47 -3.78
CA CYS A 85 28.95 1.40 -3.18
C CYS A 85 29.28 1.06 -1.73
N LEU A 86 28.29 0.60 -0.95
CA LEU A 86 28.50 0.16 0.44
C LEU A 86 29.32 -1.12 0.51
N ARG A 87 29.07 -2.08 -0.38
CA ARG A 87 29.90 -3.29 -0.49
C ARG A 87 31.36 -2.95 -0.81
N HIS A 88 31.61 -1.96 -1.66
CA HIS A 88 32.96 -1.48 -1.92
C HIS A 88 33.60 -0.85 -0.68
N ALA A 89 32.85 -0.07 0.11
CA ALA A 89 33.33 0.48 1.38
C ALA A 89 33.69 -0.60 2.40
N ASP A 90 32.85 -1.64 2.51
CA ASP A 90 33.09 -2.82 3.34
C ASP A 90 34.37 -3.57 2.94
N HIS A 91 34.57 -3.77 1.64
CA HIS A 91 35.75 -4.42 1.09
C HIS A 91 37.04 -3.64 1.39
N CYS A 92 36.99 -2.31 1.32
CA CYS A 92 38.12 -1.44 1.70
C CYS A 92 38.31 -1.30 3.21
N ARG A 93 37.40 -1.86 4.04
CA ARG A 93 37.39 -1.71 5.50
C ARG A 93 37.27 -0.25 5.96
N ASP A 94 36.53 0.55 5.21
CA ASP A 94 36.35 1.99 5.44
C ASP A 94 34.93 2.26 5.95
N GLU A 95 34.72 2.01 7.25
CA GLU A 95 33.43 2.21 7.91
C GLU A 95 32.95 3.67 7.87
N PRO A 96 33.80 4.68 8.18
CA PRO A 96 33.40 6.07 8.12
C PRO A 96 32.86 6.47 6.74
N ARG A 97 33.47 5.98 5.66
CA ARG A 97 33.01 6.22 4.29
C ARG A 97 31.65 5.57 4.01
N ALA A 98 31.39 4.37 4.53
CA ALA A 98 30.10 3.70 4.39
C ALA A 98 28.98 4.47 5.12
N HIS A 99 29.25 4.89 6.36
CA HIS A 99 28.30 5.67 7.17
C HIS A 99 28.01 7.04 6.53
N SER A 100 29.04 7.76 6.09
CA SER A 100 28.91 9.05 5.41
C SER A 100 28.00 8.95 4.18
N LEU A 101 28.21 7.94 3.33
CA LEU A 101 27.39 7.72 2.14
C LEU A 101 25.92 7.45 2.48
N LEU A 102 25.66 6.61 3.50
CA LEU A 102 24.29 6.30 3.94
C LEU A 102 23.57 7.52 4.53
N ASP A 103 24.26 8.29 5.37
CA ASP A 103 23.71 9.51 5.95
C ASP A 103 23.44 10.56 4.87
N ALA A 104 24.36 10.71 3.91
CA ALA A 104 24.17 11.58 2.76
C ALA A 104 22.96 11.15 1.91
N ALA A 105 22.77 9.84 1.69
CA ALA A 105 21.62 9.28 0.99
C ALA A 105 20.30 9.52 1.74
N ILE A 106 20.24 9.21 3.03
CA ILE A 106 19.07 9.47 3.89
C ILE A 106 18.68 10.95 3.84
N ASN A 107 19.67 11.84 3.97
CA ASN A 107 19.43 13.28 3.96
C ASN A 107 18.99 13.79 2.58
N ALA A 108 19.53 13.23 1.49
CA ALA A 108 19.09 13.55 0.14
C ALA A 108 17.65 13.11 -0.12
N ILE A 109 17.26 11.91 0.28
CA ILE A 109 15.88 11.41 0.15
C ILE A 109 14.92 12.30 0.96
N LYS A 110 15.28 12.67 2.20
CA LYS A 110 14.51 13.62 3.01
C LYS A 110 14.32 14.98 2.29
N ARG A 111 15.37 15.51 1.65
CA ARG A 111 15.29 16.76 0.88
C ARG A 111 14.36 16.63 -0.33
N VAL A 112 14.48 15.55 -1.10
CA VAL A 112 13.60 15.29 -2.25
C VAL A 112 12.14 15.18 -1.78
N MET A 113 11.90 14.44 -0.70
CA MET A 113 10.57 14.28 -0.11
C MET A 113 9.98 15.60 0.40
N LYS A 114 10.80 16.49 0.97
CA LYS A 114 10.36 17.83 1.39
C LYS A 114 9.97 18.71 0.21
N LYS A 115 10.69 18.60 -0.92
CA LYS A 115 10.45 19.40 -2.13
C LYS A 115 9.25 18.90 -2.95
N HIS A 116 9.04 17.59 -2.97
CA HIS A 116 8.02 16.92 -3.80
C HIS A 116 6.99 16.18 -2.93
N SER A 117 6.62 16.74 -1.78
CA SER A 117 5.78 16.07 -0.78
C SER A 117 4.36 15.76 -1.29
N ASP A 118 3.82 16.57 -2.21
CA ASP A 118 2.50 16.39 -2.82
C ASP A 118 2.52 15.57 -4.13
N ASP A 119 3.69 15.11 -4.55
CA ASP A 119 3.87 14.25 -5.72
C ASP A 119 3.87 12.77 -5.30
N PHE A 120 2.75 12.08 -5.57
CA PHE A 120 2.57 10.68 -5.21
C PHE A 120 3.59 9.77 -5.91
N GLU A 121 4.00 10.09 -7.14
CA GLU A 121 4.96 9.28 -7.91
C GLU A 121 6.34 9.34 -7.30
N VAL A 122 6.82 10.55 -6.99
CA VAL A 122 8.14 10.76 -6.38
C VAL A 122 8.20 10.11 -5.00
N VAL A 123 7.15 10.23 -4.19
CA VAL A 123 7.10 9.60 -2.86
C VAL A 123 7.07 8.07 -2.98
N ALA A 124 6.30 7.51 -3.93
CA ALA A 124 6.25 6.07 -4.18
C ALA A 124 7.62 5.50 -4.62
N LEU A 125 8.30 6.20 -5.52
CA LEU A 125 9.64 5.85 -6.00
C LEU A 125 10.64 5.76 -4.84
N TRP A 126 10.67 6.77 -3.96
CA TRP A 126 11.60 6.81 -2.84
C TRP A 126 11.23 5.86 -1.73
N LEU A 127 9.95 5.60 -1.49
CA LEU A 127 9.52 4.53 -0.58
C LEU A 127 10.03 3.17 -1.07
N ALA A 128 9.81 2.84 -2.35
CA ALA A 128 10.26 1.57 -2.93
C ALA A 128 11.79 1.40 -2.83
N ASN A 129 12.55 2.42 -3.23
CA ASN A 129 14.01 2.37 -3.15
C ASN A 129 14.54 2.34 -1.71
N THR A 130 13.89 3.01 -0.76
CA THR A 130 14.28 2.96 0.66
C THR A 130 14.01 1.57 1.25
N CYS A 131 12.85 0.98 0.98
CA CYS A 131 12.53 -0.38 1.37
C CYS A 131 13.52 -1.38 0.74
N GLN A 132 13.87 -1.19 -0.53
CA GLN A 132 14.79 -2.09 -1.21
C GLN A 132 16.22 -1.98 -0.70
N LEU A 133 16.70 -0.78 -0.37
CA LEU A 133 17.99 -0.60 0.27
C LEU A 133 18.02 -1.27 1.65
N LEU A 134 16.94 -1.13 2.43
CA LEU A 134 16.80 -1.82 3.72
C LEU A 134 16.79 -3.35 3.55
N ASN A 135 16.13 -3.87 2.52
CA ASN A 135 16.17 -5.29 2.16
C ASN A 135 17.58 -5.75 1.83
N CYS A 136 18.33 -4.98 1.03
CA CYS A 136 19.71 -5.32 0.71
C CYS A 136 20.57 -5.38 1.98
N LEU A 137 20.44 -4.39 2.88
CA LEU A 137 21.18 -4.38 4.15
C LEU A 137 20.84 -5.56 5.06
N ARG A 138 19.58 -6.05 5.04
CA ARG A 138 19.16 -7.24 5.78
C ARG A 138 19.65 -8.53 5.13
N GLN A 139 19.42 -8.68 3.82
CA GLN A 139 19.73 -9.89 3.05
C GLN A 139 21.23 -10.20 2.98
N TYR A 140 22.05 -9.14 2.91
CA TYR A 140 23.50 -9.23 2.82
C TYR A 140 24.22 -8.78 4.09
N GLY A 141 23.46 -8.48 5.15
CA GLY A 141 23.99 -8.21 6.49
C GLY A 141 24.35 -9.49 7.22
N ARG A 142 24.63 -9.37 8.52
CA ARG A 142 25.09 -10.48 9.38
C ARG A 142 23.96 -11.25 10.06
N ASP A 143 22.71 -10.93 9.73
CA ASP A 143 21.53 -11.56 10.31
C ASP A 143 21.13 -12.82 9.52
N GLU A 144 21.42 -13.99 10.10
CA GLU A 144 21.16 -15.30 9.49
C GLU A 144 19.67 -15.60 9.30
N SER A 145 18.76 -14.87 9.94
CA SER A 145 17.32 -15.03 9.69
C SER A 145 16.92 -14.57 8.29
N CYS A 146 17.61 -13.56 7.76
CA CYS A 146 17.32 -12.93 6.47
C CYS A 146 18.12 -13.54 5.31
N SER A 147 19.13 -14.37 5.60
CA SER A 147 20.01 -15.00 4.59
C SER A 147 19.48 -16.35 4.07
N GLN A 148 18.47 -16.95 4.71
CA GLN A 148 18.00 -18.32 4.45
C GLN A 148 17.51 -18.56 3.01
N GLY A 149 17.07 -17.51 2.30
CA GLY A 149 16.63 -17.58 0.90
C GLY A 149 17.74 -17.33 -0.14
N ASN A 150 18.99 -17.12 0.28
CA ASN A 150 20.08 -16.75 -0.63
C ASN A 150 20.65 -17.95 -1.38
N THR A 151 20.96 -17.75 -2.65
CA THR A 151 21.81 -18.68 -3.43
C THR A 151 23.27 -18.59 -2.99
N ALA A 152 24.07 -19.64 -3.26
CA ALA A 152 25.50 -19.64 -2.95
C ALA A 152 26.25 -18.40 -3.49
N ARG A 153 25.88 -17.93 -4.70
CA ARG A 153 26.44 -16.70 -5.28
C ARG A 153 26.03 -15.44 -4.52
N GLN A 154 24.82 -15.38 -3.99
CA GLN A 154 24.36 -14.23 -3.19
C GLN A 154 25.00 -14.23 -1.80
N SER A 155 25.18 -15.39 -1.17
CA SER A 155 25.88 -15.49 0.11
C SER A 155 27.36 -15.08 -0.02
N ALA A 156 28.00 -15.32 -1.17
CA ALA A 156 29.34 -14.81 -1.45
C ALA A 156 29.43 -13.27 -1.51
N HIS A 157 28.29 -12.57 -1.55
CA HIS A 157 28.23 -11.10 -1.61
C HIS A 157 27.91 -10.43 -0.27
N HIS A 158 27.87 -11.19 0.83
CA HIS A 158 27.64 -10.66 2.18
C HIS A 158 28.68 -9.61 2.60
N LEU A 159 28.24 -8.67 3.44
CA LEU A 159 29.09 -7.70 4.11
C LEU A 159 29.90 -8.40 5.20
N GLN A 160 31.20 -8.13 5.27
CA GLN A 160 32.13 -8.84 6.14
C GLN A 160 32.50 -8.04 7.39
N HIS A 161 32.61 -6.71 7.28
CA HIS A 161 33.20 -5.87 8.31
C HIS A 161 32.26 -4.79 8.84
N LEU A 162 31.35 -4.26 8.02
CA LEU A 162 30.45 -3.16 8.40
C LEU A 162 29.32 -3.61 9.34
N ASP A 163 29.15 -2.92 10.46
CA ASP A 163 27.93 -2.95 11.26
C ASP A 163 27.05 -1.72 10.99
N LEU A 164 26.01 -1.91 10.17
CA LEU A 164 25.11 -0.83 9.75
C LEU A 164 23.78 -0.82 10.51
N GLN A 165 23.70 -1.42 11.70
CA GLN A 165 22.46 -1.48 12.48
C GLN A 165 21.86 -0.10 12.79
N SER A 166 22.69 0.89 13.16
CA SER A 166 22.23 2.26 13.44
C SER A 166 21.67 2.94 12.18
N ALA A 167 22.40 2.85 11.07
CA ALA A 167 21.97 3.38 9.77
C ALA A 167 20.72 2.66 9.24
N GLY A 168 20.61 1.35 9.45
CA GLY A 168 19.43 0.55 9.14
C GLY A 168 18.19 0.99 9.93
N ARG A 169 18.33 1.32 11.21
CA ARG A 169 17.24 1.93 12.01
C ARG A 169 16.81 3.29 11.44
N SER A 170 17.76 4.14 11.06
CA SER A 170 17.49 5.44 10.44
C SER A 170 16.78 5.30 9.09
N LEU A 171 17.18 4.34 8.25
CA LEU A 171 16.48 4.00 7.00
C LEU A 171 15.07 3.45 7.26
N GLY A 172 14.90 2.61 8.28
CA GLY A 172 13.59 2.11 8.68
C GLY A 172 12.64 3.23 9.11
N ALA A 173 13.14 4.18 9.92
CA ALA A 173 12.37 5.38 10.29
C ALA A 173 12.01 6.24 9.07
N LEU A 174 12.94 6.40 8.12
CA LEU A 174 12.69 7.10 6.86
C LEU A 174 11.62 6.41 6.01
N ALA A 175 11.64 5.07 5.91
CA ALA A 175 10.62 4.31 5.19
C ALA A 175 9.22 4.52 5.78
N VAL A 176 9.09 4.56 7.11
CA VAL A 176 7.82 4.88 7.78
C VAL A 176 7.37 6.30 7.45
N GLN A 177 8.28 7.29 7.45
CA GLN A 177 7.96 8.66 7.08
C GLN A 177 7.47 8.78 5.62
N LEU A 178 8.14 8.10 4.69
CA LEU A 178 7.75 8.05 3.28
C LEU A 178 6.38 7.38 3.09
N TYR A 179 6.11 6.28 3.80
CA TYR A 179 4.80 5.62 3.76
C TYR A 179 3.69 6.53 4.26
N GLN A 180 3.88 7.19 5.40
CA GLN A 180 2.90 8.12 5.94
C GLN A 180 2.66 9.28 4.96
N GLN A 181 3.73 9.81 4.35
CA GLN A 181 3.60 10.87 3.35
C GLN A 181 2.84 10.38 2.11
N LEU A 182 3.12 9.17 1.62
CA LEU A 182 2.45 8.56 0.48
C LEU A 182 0.94 8.47 0.72
N VAL A 183 0.54 7.95 1.89
CA VAL A 183 -0.86 7.88 2.31
C VAL A 183 -1.47 9.27 2.33
N ARG A 184 -0.88 10.24 3.04
CA ARG A 184 -1.39 11.62 3.12
C ARG A 184 -1.61 12.24 1.73
N THR A 185 -0.67 12.05 0.81
CA THR A 185 -0.77 12.57 -0.56
C THR A 185 -1.92 11.92 -1.33
N ALA A 186 -2.12 10.61 -1.17
CA ALA A 186 -3.30 9.93 -1.73
C ALA A 186 -4.60 10.40 -1.07
N GLU A 187 -4.62 10.60 0.26
CA GLU A 187 -5.82 11.09 0.95
C GLU A 187 -6.26 12.46 0.45
N LYS A 188 -5.32 13.39 0.27
CA LYS A 188 -5.61 14.74 -0.26
C LYS A 188 -6.30 14.68 -1.62
N ARG A 189 -5.93 13.71 -2.46
CA ARG A 189 -6.50 13.50 -3.80
C ARG A 189 -7.86 12.81 -3.74
N LEU A 190 -8.02 11.80 -2.88
CA LEU A 190 -9.25 11.00 -2.81
C LEU A 190 -10.38 11.68 -2.04
N LYS A 191 -10.09 12.37 -0.92
CA LYS A 191 -11.09 13.02 -0.05
C LYS A 191 -12.16 13.83 -0.80
N PRO A 192 -11.83 14.76 -1.72
CA PRO A 192 -12.84 15.51 -2.45
C PRO A 192 -13.71 14.66 -3.39
N MET A 193 -13.22 13.49 -3.82
CA MET A 193 -13.94 12.61 -4.73
C MET A 193 -14.90 11.66 -4.01
N ILE A 194 -14.56 11.23 -2.79
CA ILE A 194 -15.24 10.10 -2.13
C ILE A 194 -16.74 10.34 -1.96
N VAL A 195 -17.14 11.47 -1.37
CA VAL A 195 -18.57 11.75 -1.09
C VAL A 195 -19.36 11.81 -2.39
N SER A 196 -18.84 12.54 -3.37
CA SER A 196 -19.52 12.71 -4.65
C SER A 196 -19.66 11.38 -5.40
N ALA A 197 -18.58 10.60 -5.46
CA ALA A 197 -18.56 9.30 -6.12
C ALA A 197 -19.41 8.24 -5.40
N MET A 198 -19.33 8.16 -4.07
CA MET A 198 -19.96 7.08 -3.30
C MET A 198 -21.43 7.32 -2.99
N LEU A 199 -21.88 8.58 -2.87
CA LEU A 199 -23.21 8.91 -2.39
C LEU A 199 -23.98 9.87 -3.30
N GLU A 200 -23.35 10.90 -3.87
CA GLU A 200 -24.10 11.93 -4.62
C GLU A 200 -24.36 11.54 -6.07
N SER A 201 -23.40 10.88 -6.73
CA SER A 201 -23.48 10.50 -8.15
C SER A 201 -24.49 9.37 -8.37
N GLU A 202 -25.58 9.67 -9.09
CA GLU A 202 -26.58 8.67 -9.47
C GLU A 202 -25.96 7.68 -10.47
N THR A 203 -25.58 6.50 -9.97
CA THR A 203 -24.98 5.43 -10.79
C THR A 203 -26.01 4.50 -11.41
N ILE A 204 -27.23 4.44 -10.86
CA ILE A 204 -28.31 3.61 -11.36
C ILE A 204 -29.42 4.50 -11.89
N GLN A 205 -29.62 4.47 -13.21
CA GLN A 205 -30.64 5.28 -13.87
C GLN A 205 -32.05 4.87 -13.40
N GLY A 206 -32.87 5.86 -13.06
CA GLY A 206 -34.28 5.65 -12.71
C GLY A 206 -34.57 5.36 -11.23
N LEU A 207 -33.57 5.25 -10.36
CA LEU A 207 -33.80 5.10 -8.91
C LEU A 207 -34.32 6.39 -8.25
N ALA A 208 -34.02 7.57 -8.81
CA ALA A 208 -34.52 8.85 -8.30
C ALA A 208 -35.92 9.21 -8.84
N SER A 209 -36.37 8.57 -9.93
CA SER A 209 -37.67 8.84 -10.56
C SER A 209 -38.88 8.21 -9.85
N SER A 210 -38.66 7.49 -8.74
CA SER A 210 -39.76 7.04 -7.87
C SER A 210 -40.28 8.14 -6.92
N CYS A 211 -39.67 9.32 -6.91
CA CYS A 211 -40.17 10.48 -6.17
C CYS A 211 -41.22 11.28 -6.98
N PRO A 212 -42.30 11.78 -6.35
CA PRO A 212 -43.32 12.56 -7.05
C PRO A 212 -42.76 13.83 -7.70
N PRO A 213 -43.28 14.24 -8.87
CA PRO A 213 -42.82 15.41 -9.61
C PRO A 213 -43.14 16.69 -8.82
N GLY A 214 -42.18 17.19 -8.07
CA GLY A 214 -42.33 18.40 -7.24
C GLY A 214 -41.24 18.57 -6.18
N LEU A 215 -40.57 17.48 -5.78
CA LEU A 215 -39.45 17.51 -4.82
C LEU A 215 -38.07 17.35 -5.46
N HIS A 216 -38.00 17.31 -6.79
CA HIS A 216 -36.73 17.31 -7.51
C HIS A 216 -36.09 18.71 -7.42
N ARG A 217 -35.22 18.89 -6.43
CA ARG A 217 -34.14 19.86 -6.61
C ARG A 217 -33.20 19.25 -7.66
N PRO A 218 -32.90 19.92 -8.79
CA PRO A 218 -31.87 19.44 -9.71
C PRO A 218 -30.61 19.24 -8.87
N SER A 219 -30.20 17.99 -8.68
CA SER A 219 -28.90 17.72 -8.08
C SER A 219 -27.91 18.30 -9.07
N ALA A 220 -27.07 19.23 -8.61
CA ALA A 220 -25.96 19.72 -9.43
C ALA A 220 -25.20 18.50 -9.99
N PRO A 221 -24.69 18.54 -11.23
CA PRO A 221 -23.93 17.43 -11.78
C PRO A 221 -22.87 17.01 -10.76
N ALA A 222 -22.85 15.73 -10.42
CA ALA A 222 -21.92 15.21 -9.41
C ALA A 222 -20.50 15.59 -9.83
N ALA A 223 -19.76 16.21 -8.91
CA ALA A 223 -18.41 16.71 -9.20
C ALA A 223 -17.46 15.55 -9.55
N HIS A 224 -17.70 14.37 -8.96
CA HIS A 224 -16.95 13.16 -9.25
C HIS A 224 -17.86 11.93 -9.32
N THR A 225 -17.48 10.97 -10.17
CA THR A 225 -18.21 9.71 -10.35
C THR A 225 -17.43 8.51 -9.80
N LEU A 226 -18.13 7.40 -9.55
CA LEU A 226 -17.49 6.16 -9.08
C LEU A 226 -16.38 5.65 -10.01
N PRO A 227 -16.54 5.62 -11.35
CA PRO A 227 -15.45 5.24 -12.26
C PRO A 227 -14.19 6.10 -12.09
N GLU A 228 -14.31 7.41 -11.85
CA GLU A 228 -13.16 8.28 -11.62
C GLU A 228 -12.43 7.92 -10.32
N LEU A 229 -13.17 7.63 -9.25
CA LEU A 229 -12.58 7.17 -7.99
C LEU A 229 -11.82 5.85 -8.19
N LEU A 230 -12.42 4.88 -8.90
CA LEU A 230 -11.78 3.60 -9.22
C LEU A 230 -10.55 3.79 -10.12
N GLN A 231 -10.60 4.73 -11.07
CA GLN A 231 -9.47 5.06 -11.92
C GLN A 231 -8.31 5.66 -11.12
N GLN A 232 -8.58 6.53 -10.15
CA GLN A 232 -7.55 7.08 -9.25
C GLN A 232 -6.95 6.01 -8.32
N LEU A 233 -7.77 5.12 -7.76
CA LEU A 233 -7.26 3.97 -6.98
C LEU A 233 -6.41 3.04 -7.87
N GLY A 234 -6.85 2.81 -9.11
CA GLY A 234 -6.11 2.06 -10.12
C GLY A 234 -4.76 2.68 -10.47
N SER A 235 -4.70 3.99 -10.68
CA SER A 235 -3.47 4.69 -11.00
C SER A 235 -2.45 4.59 -9.86
N PHE A 236 -2.88 4.75 -8.60
CA PHE A 236 -2.02 4.54 -7.44
C PHE A 236 -1.49 3.11 -7.37
N HIS A 237 -2.35 2.10 -7.52
CA HIS A 237 -1.94 0.69 -7.49
C HIS A 237 -0.90 0.37 -8.58
N GLN A 238 -1.17 0.78 -9.83
CA GLN A 238 -0.26 0.58 -10.95
C GLN A 238 1.10 1.26 -10.72
N LEU A 239 1.09 2.46 -10.14
CA LEU A 239 2.31 3.21 -9.87
C LEU A 239 3.20 2.53 -8.82
N LEU A 240 2.60 2.01 -7.74
CA LEU A 240 3.32 1.26 -6.72
C LEU A 240 3.98 0.01 -7.32
N GLY A 241 3.26 -0.71 -8.19
CA GLY A 241 3.80 -1.86 -8.92
C GLY A 241 4.92 -1.48 -9.89
N ARG A 242 4.77 -0.36 -10.63
CA ARG A 242 5.78 0.14 -11.58
C ARG A 242 7.09 0.50 -10.89
N HIS A 243 7.04 1.05 -9.68
CA HIS A 243 8.24 1.35 -8.89
C HIS A 243 8.82 0.16 -8.13
N GLY A 244 8.23 -1.04 -8.28
CA GLY A 244 8.74 -2.26 -7.66
C GLY A 244 8.48 -2.35 -6.15
N LEU A 245 7.49 -1.61 -5.63
CA LEU A 245 7.15 -1.72 -4.21
C LEU A 245 6.64 -3.13 -3.90
N ALA A 246 7.13 -3.72 -2.80
CA ALA A 246 6.74 -5.06 -2.39
C ALA A 246 5.21 -5.19 -2.24
N PRO A 247 4.58 -6.27 -2.73
CA PRO A 247 3.13 -6.45 -2.68
C PRO A 247 2.54 -6.31 -1.28
N ALA A 248 3.25 -6.78 -0.25
CA ALA A 248 2.80 -6.67 1.13
C ALA A 248 2.63 -5.20 1.59
N VAL A 249 3.55 -4.31 1.20
CA VAL A 249 3.47 -2.88 1.47
C VAL A 249 2.41 -2.22 0.58
N GLY A 250 2.32 -2.61 -0.69
CA GLY A 250 1.25 -2.14 -1.59
C GLY A 250 -0.15 -2.47 -1.08
N HIS A 251 -0.36 -3.68 -0.54
CA HIS A 251 -1.61 -4.08 0.10
C HIS A 251 -1.92 -3.27 1.37
N GLN A 252 -0.90 -2.88 2.15
CA GLN A 252 -1.10 -1.99 3.31
C GLN A 252 -1.59 -0.61 2.87
N VAL A 253 -0.99 -0.03 1.82
CA VAL A 253 -1.45 1.25 1.24
C VAL A 253 -2.91 1.12 0.82
N LEU A 254 -3.24 0.07 0.05
CA LEU A 254 -4.60 -0.14 -0.44
C LEU A 254 -5.63 -0.26 0.68
N ARG A 255 -5.32 -1.04 1.74
CA ARG A 255 -6.16 -1.14 2.94
C ARG A 255 -6.42 0.23 3.55
N GLN A 256 -5.39 1.05 3.69
CA GLN A 256 -5.52 2.40 4.22
C GLN A 256 -6.39 3.31 3.33
N LEU A 257 -6.28 3.19 2.00
CA LEU A 257 -7.11 3.96 1.07
C LEU A 257 -8.57 3.54 1.11
N LEU A 258 -8.87 2.24 1.15
CA LEU A 258 -10.26 1.77 1.28
C LEU A 258 -10.85 2.07 2.66
N PHE A 259 -10.04 2.03 3.71
CA PHE A 259 -10.45 2.51 5.02
C PHE A 259 -10.82 4.01 5.00
N LEU A 260 -10.07 4.84 4.27
CA LEU A 260 -10.42 6.24 4.06
C LEU A 260 -11.74 6.40 3.30
N VAL A 261 -11.95 5.64 2.22
CA VAL A 261 -13.20 5.62 1.45
C VAL A 261 -14.36 5.27 2.37
N SER A 262 -14.23 4.18 3.12
CA SER A 262 -15.23 3.71 4.09
C SER A 262 -15.55 4.76 5.13
N GLY A 263 -14.51 5.27 5.80
CA GLY A 263 -14.65 6.25 6.85
C GLY A 263 -15.33 7.53 6.36
N THR A 264 -14.84 8.11 5.26
CA THR A 264 -15.35 9.39 4.72
C THR A 264 -16.81 9.27 4.30
N THR A 265 -17.16 8.17 3.64
CA THR A 265 -18.54 7.87 3.23
C THR A 265 -19.45 7.69 4.45
N LEU A 266 -19.02 6.88 5.43
CA LEU A 266 -19.80 6.62 6.64
C LEU A 266 -20.04 7.90 7.45
N ASN A 267 -19.05 8.78 7.55
CA ASN A 267 -19.20 10.00 8.34
C ASN A 267 -20.11 11.00 7.67
N TYR A 268 -20.11 11.04 6.34
CA TYR A 268 -21.11 11.81 5.62
C TYR A 268 -22.53 11.31 5.93
N LEU A 269 -22.76 9.99 5.93
CA LEU A 269 -24.06 9.40 6.32
C LEU A 269 -24.45 9.78 7.76
N LEU A 270 -23.50 9.71 8.70
CA LEU A 270 -23.74 9.98 10.12
C LEU A 270 -23.99 11.46 10.43
N LEU A 271 -23.47 12.38 9.62
CA LEU A 271 -23.55 13.83 9.86
C LEU A 271 -24.70 14.50 9.10
N ARG A 272 -25.24 13.88 8.03
CA ARG A 272 -26.27 14.48 7.19
C ARG A 272 -27.61 13.76 7.28
N ARG A 273 -28.64 14.53 7.64
CA ARG A 273 -30.04 14.04 7.79
C ARG A 273 -30.72 13.66 6.48
N ASP A 274 -30.22 14.15 5.34
CA ASP A 274 -30.76 13.89 4.00
C ASP A 274 -30.02 12.75 3.25
N ALA A 275 -29.04 12.13 3.90
CA ALA A 275 -28.19 11.11 3.28
C ALA A 275 -28.64 9.66 3.57
N CYS A 276 -29.55 9.46 4.52
CA CYS A 276 -30.00 8.14 4.97
C CYS A 276 -31.40 7.82 4.45
N SER A 277 -31.51 7.08 3.35
CA SER A 277 -32.78 6.56 2.81
C SER A 277 -32.59 5.17 2.21
N TRP A 278 -33.67 4.43 1.95
CA TRP A 278 -33.57 3.11 1.31
C TRP A 278 -32.93 3.19 -0.07
N THR A 279 -33.33 4.20 -0.87
CA THR A 279 -32.77 4.48 -2.20
C THR A 279 -31.26 4.71 -2.13
N ARG A 280 -30.78 5.51 -1.17
CA ARG A 280 -29.35 5.71 -0.93
C ARG A 280 -28.65 4.43 -0.49
N GLY A 281 -29.33 3.58 0.29
CA GLY A 281 -28.86 2.25 0.64
C GLY A 281 -28.58 1.36 -0.57
N ILE A 282 -29.49 1.32 -1.55
CA ILE A 282 -29.30 0.56 -2.80
C ILE A 282 -28.12 1.09 -3.60
N GLN A 283 -28.07 2.41 -3.81
CA GLN A 283 -26.99 3.05 -4.56
C GLN A 283 -25.63 2.78 -3.90
N LEU A 284 -25.53 2.94 -2.58
CA LEU A 284 -24.32 2.65 -1.82
C LEU A 284 -23.91 1.17 -1.94
N ARG A 285 -24.86 0.24 -1.81
CA ARG A 285 -24.61 -1.20 -1.98
C ARG A 285 -24.09 -1.53 -3.38
N TYR A 286 -24.64 -0.91 -4.42
CA TYR A 286 -24.13 -1.05 -5.78
C TYR A 286 -22.70 -0.51 -5.89
N ASN A 287 -22.43 0.69 -5.38
CA ASN A 287 -21.10 1.31 -5.43
C ASN A 287 -20.05 0.47 -4.68
N ILE A 288 -20.41 -0.12 -3.53
CA ILE A 288 -19.56 -1.09 -2.81
C ILE A 288 -19.30 -2.33 -3.67
N SER A 289 -20.32 -2.88 -4.34
CA SER A 289 -20.14 -4.06 -5.22
C SER A 289 -19.16 -3.79 -6.38
N GLN A 290 -19.13 -2.57 -6.90
CA GLN A 290 -18.18 -2.15 -7.94
C GLN A 290 -16.75 -2.03 -7.39
N LEU A 291 -16.57 -1.51 -6.17
CA LEU A 291 -15.27 -1.53 -5.48
C LEU A 291 -14.77 -2.96 -5.26
N GLU A 292 -15.63 -3.87 -4.80
CA GLU A 292 -15.29 -5.29 -4.63
C GLU A 292 -14.95 -5.99 -5.95
N GLN A 293 -15.70 -5.67 -7.02
CA GLN A 293 -15.43 -6.18 -8.37
C GLN A 293 -14.10 -5.64 -8.91
N TRP A 294 -13.79 -4.38 -8.66
CA TRP A 294 -12.51 -3.78 -9.03
C TRP A 294 -11.35 -4.45 -8.27
N LEU A 295 -11.49 -4.70 -6.97
CA LEU A 295 -10.51 -5.48 -6.20
C LEU A 295 -10.30 -6.89 -6.80
N ARG A 296 -11.36 -7.53 -7.31
CA ARG A 296 -11.26 -8.84 -8.00
C ARG A 296 -10.48 -8.71 -9.30
N ALA A 297 -10.82 -7.73 -10.12
CA ALA A 297 -10.17 -7.49 -11.40
C ALA A 297 -8.67 -7.16 -11.27
N GLN A 298 -8.26 -6.51 -10.17
CA GLN A 298 -6.85 -6.20 -9.90
C GLN A 298 -6.09 -7.33 -9.19
N GLY A 299 -6.74 -8.47 -8.89
CA GLY A 299 -6.10 -9.59 -8.17
C GLY A 299 -5.88 -9.36 -6.67
N LEU A 300 -6.59 -8.39 -6.08
CA LEU A 300 -6.36 -7.90 -4.71
C LEU A 300 -7.25 -8.59 -3.65
N GLN A 301 -7.76 -9.80 -3.93
CA GLN A 301 -8.68 -10.51 -3.04
C GLN A 301 -8.07 -10.85 -1.68
N HIS A 302 -6.79 -11.21 -1.65
CA HIS A 302 -6.07 -11.59 -0.44
C HIS A 302 -5.33 -10.42 0.22
N SER A 303 -5.59 -9.18 -0.21
CA SER A 303 -4.90 -7.99 0.30
C SER A 303 -5.38 -7.53 1.68
N GLY A 304 -6.53 -8.04 2.14
CA GLY A 304 -7.22 -7.59 3.34
C GLY A 304 -7.99 -6.26 3.17
N ALA A 305 -8.10 -5.76 1.92
CA ALA A 305 -8.69 -4.45 1.64
C ALA A 305 -10.23 -4.48 1.55
N ARG A 306 -10.83 -5.63 1.22
CA ARG A 306 -12.29 -5.81 1.18
C ARG A 306 -12.90 -5.62 2.57
N GLU A 307 -12.24 -6.14 3.60
CA GLU A 307 -12.64 -6.09 5.00
C GLU A 307 -12.74 -4.64 5.50
N MET A 308 -12.01 -3.70 4.89
CA MET A 308 -12.10 -2.28 5.23
C MET A 308 -13.43 -1.66 4.79
N LEU A 309 -14.17 -2.31 3.88
CA LEU A 309 -15.49 -1.87 3.41
C LEU A 309 -16.63 -2.40 4.30
N GLU A 310 -16.37 -3.31 5.23
CA GLU A 310 -17.40 -3.96 6.08
C GLU A 310 -18.31 -2.96 6.82
N PRO A 311 -17.80 -1.86 7.43
CA PRO A 311 -18.67 -0.85 8.05
C PRO A 311 -19.67 -0.24 7.07
N LEU A 312 -19.27 -0.03 5.81
CA LEU A 312 -20.17 0.49 4.78
C LEU A 312 -21.16 -0.55 4.29
N VAL A 313 -20.77 -1.82 4.22
CA VAL A 313 -21.68 -2.92 3.89
C VAL A 313 -22.80 -2.97 4.92
N GLN A 314 -22.47 -2.95 6.21
CA GLN A 314 -23.44 -2.95 7.29
C GLN A 314 -24.33 -1.70 7.25
N ALA A 315 -23.76 -0.52 6.99
CA ALA A 315 -24.54 0.72 6.87
C ALA A 315 -25.53 0.66 5.69
N ALA A 316 -25.10 0.15 4.52
CA ALA A 316 -25.96 0.00 3.36
C ALA A 316 -27.09 -1.00 3.60
N GLN A 317 -26.81 -2.09 4.31
CA GLN A 317 -27.82 -3.09 4.72
C GLN A 317 -28.79 -2.49 5.75
N LEU A 318 -28.30 -1.76 6.76
CA LEU A 318 -29.13 -1.08 7.75
C LEU A 318 -30.14 -0.11 7.11
N LEU A 319 -29.73 0.60 6.06
CA LEU A 319 -30.66 1.45 5.30
C LEU A 319 -31.76 0.66 4.60
N GLN A 320 -31.50 -0.60 4.21
CA GLN A 320 -32.41 -1.43 3.41
C GLN A 320 -33.31 -2.38 4.21
N VAL A 321 -32.95 -2.74 5.45
CA VAL A 321 -33.76 -3.64 6.28
C VAL A 321 -35.06 -2.98 6.75
N LYS A 322 -36.05 -3.81 7.09
CA LYS A 322 -37.28 -3.37 7.77
C LYS A 322 -36.97 -2.88 9.19
N LYS A 323 -37.78 -1.95 9.67
CA LYS A 323 -37.53 -1.19 10.92
C LYS A 323 -38.83 -1.05 11.73
N ALA A 324 -39.61 -2.13 11.82
CA ALA A 324 -40.96 -2.09 12.35
C ALA A 324 -41.15 -2.92 13.63
N THR A 325 -40.57 -4.13 13.70
CA THR A 325 -40.84 -5.08 14.80
C THR A 325 -39.66 -5.23 15.77
N GLU A 326 -39.89 -5.78 16.96
CA GLU A 326 -38.79 -6.12 17.88
C GLU A 326 -37.84 -7.18 17.27
N GLU A 327 -38.36 -8.08 16.44
CA GLU A 327 -37.54 -9.03 15.68
C GLU A 327 -36.61 -8.31 14.70
N ASP A 328 -37.09 -7.28 13.99
CA ASP A 328 -36.28 -6.43 13.13
C ASP A 328 -35.17 -5.74 13.94
N ALA A 329 -35.48 -5.25 15.15
CA ALA A 329 -34.49 -4.64 16.04
C ALA A 329 -33.40 -5.65 16.46
N GLY A 330 -33.79 -6.89 16.81
CA GLY A 330 -32.85 -7.97 17.11
C GLY A 330 -31.98 -8.38 15.91
N ALA A 331 -32.55 -8.38 14.71
CA ALA A 331 -31.83 -8.62 13.46
C ALA A 331 -30.82 -7.52 13.15
N ILE A 332 -31.17 -6.25 13.37
CA ILE A 332 -30.26 -5.10 13.22
C ILE A 332 -29.06 -5.22 14.18
N CYS A 333 -29.31 -5.55 15.45
CA CYS A 333 -28.24 -5.75 16.43
C CYS A 333 -27.30 -6.91 16.06
N SER A 334 -27.83 -7.97 15.45
CA SER A 334 -27.04 -9.11 14.98
C SER A 334 -26.27 -8.82 13.69
N LEU A 335 -26.79 -7.93 12.84
CA LEU A 335 -26.19 -7.50 11.58
C LEU A 335 -25.04 -6.50 11.79
N CYS A 336 -25.26 -5.49 12.65
CA CYS A 336 -24.38 -4.33 12.80
C CYS A 336 -23.27 -4.56 13.83
N THR A 337 -22.51 -5.64 13.69
CA THR A 337 -21.47 -6.05 14.65
C THR A 337 -20.23 -5.14 14.68
N VAL A 338 -19.98 -4.42 13.58
CA VAL A 338 -18.82 -3.53 13.42
C VAL A 338 -19.20 -2.06 13.69
N LEU A 339 -20.47 -1.71 13.47
CA LEU A 339 -21.01 -0.37 13.75
C LEU A 339 -21.44 -0.16 15.21
N SER A 340 -21.58 -1.24 15.99
CA SER A 340 -21.96 -1.22 17.40
C SER A 340 -20.71 -1.29 18.32
N PRO A 341 -20.76 -0.80 19.57
CA PRO A 341 -19.62 -0.87 20.48
C PRO A 341 -19.37 -2.33 20.82
N GLN A 342 -18.25 -2.89 20.36
CA GLN A 342 -17.73 -4.11 20.95
C GLN A 342 -17.07 -3.74 22.28
N GLN A 343 -17.67 -4.15 23.40
CA GLN A 343 -16.97 -4.15 24.68
C GLN A 343 -15.80 -5.13 24.57
N VAL A 344 -14.57 -4.61 24.39
CA VAL A 344 -13.35 -5.38 24.58
C VAL A 344 -12.88 -5.12 26.01
N PRO A 345 -13.02 -6.08 26.95
CA PRO A 345 -12.46 -5.92 28.28
C PRO A 345 -10.93 -6.03 28.14
N GLY A 346 -10.22 -4.95 28.48
CA GLY A 346 -8.77 -4.99 28.67
C GLY A 346 -7.95 -4.85 27.39
N ARG A 347 -7.88 -3.61 26.87
CA ARG A 347 -6.63 -2.95 26.46
C ARG A 347 -6.99 -1.51 26.07
N GLY A 348 -6.40 -0.54 26.75
CA GLY A 348 -6.48 0.87 26.39
C GLY A 348 -5.91 1.08 24.99
N LEU A 349 -6.76 0.99 23.98
CA LEU A 349 -6.51 1.45 22.62
C LEU A 349 -7.53 2.55 22.36
N GLY A 350 -7.22 3.73 22.88
CA GLY A 350 -7.84 4.97 22.43
C GLY A 350 -7.44 5.20 20.98
N VAL A 351 -8.18 4.59 20.05
CA VAL A 351 -8.11 4.96 18.64
C VAL A 351 -8.98 6.20 18.52
N THR A 352 -8.35 7.37 18.49
CA THR A 352 -8.95 8.60 17.96
C THR A 352 -9.14 8.43 16.44
N LEU A 353 -10.10 7.60 16.10
CA LEU A 353 -10.75 7.55 14.81
C LEU A 353 -11.58 8.84 14.76
N TRP A 354 -11.29 9.73 13.81
CA TRP A 354 -11.96 11.02 13.58
C TRP A 354 -11.39 12.23 14.34
N GLY A 355 -10.17 12.62 13.98
CA GLY A 355 -9.61 13.92 14.32
C GLY A 355 -8.54 14.32 13.32
N CYS A 356 -8.65 15.55 12.81
CA CYS A 356 -7.69 16.21 11.93
C CYS A 356 -6.22 16.00 12.35
N SER A 357 -5.31 16.15 11.39
CA SER A 357 -3.86 16.35 11.59
C SER A 357 -3.55 16.99 12.94
N ALA A 358 -3.08 16.21 13.92
CA ALA A 358 -2.38 16.78 15.06
C ALA A 358 -0.90 16.94 14.66
N PRO A 359 -0.35 18.16 14.64
CA PRO A 359 1.08 18.34 14.49
C PRO A 359 1.80 17.75 15.70
N VAL A 360 3.03 17.32 15.46
CA VAL A 360 3.94 16.68 16.42
C VAL A 360 4.11 17.55 17.67
N GLY A 361 3.81 16.98 18.84
CA GLY A 361 4.23 17.48 20.16
C GLY A 361 3.10 17.94 21.07
N TRP A 362 2.44 17.01 21.77
CA TRP A 362 1.72 17.30 23.02
C TRP A 362 1.88 16.10 23.98
N ASP A 363 2.48 16.39 25.14
CA ASP A 363 2.69 15.47 26.25
C ASP A 363 1.36 14.94 26.82
N LEU A 364 1.39 13.68 27.25
CA LEU A 364 0.30 13.00 27.97
C LEU A 364 0.10 13.62 29.36
N GLY A 365 -0.71 14.68 29.43
CA GLY A 365 -1.35 15.15 30.66
C GLY A 365 -2.66 14.40 30.88
N GLN A 366 -2.75 13.63 31.98
CA GLN A 366 -3.96 12.97 32.44
C GLN A 366 -5.09 14.00 32.65
N GLY A 367 -6.22 13.79 31.97
CA GLY A 367 -7.43 14.58 32.16
C GLY A 367 -8.59 13.91 31.44
N GLY A 368 -9.44 13.21 32.20
CA GLY A 368 -10.56 12.45 31.68
C GLY A 368 -11.64 13.34 31.06
N HIS A 369 -11.79 13.24 29.75
CA HIS A 369 -13.08 13.42 29.08
C HIS A 369 -13.28 12.24 28.13
N GLY A 370 -14.04 11.26 28.60
CA GLY A 370 -14.40 10.07 27.81
C GLY A 370 -15.24 10.48 26.60
N ALA A 371 -14.82 10.03 25.41
CA ALA A 371 -15.65 10.08 24.21
C ALA A 371 -16.93 9.24 24.41
N PRO A 372 -18.08 9.61 23.81
CA PRO A 372 -19.33 8.89 24.02
C PRO A 372 -19.24 7.45 23.47
N PRO A 373 -19.93 6.47 24.10
CA PRO A 373 -19.88 5.07 23.71
C PRO A 373 -20.39 4.84 22.28
N MET A 374 -19.79 3.87 21.58
CA MET A 374 -20.02 3.58 20.15
C MET A 374 -21.41 2.99 19.82
N SER A 375 -22.34 2.90 20.78
CA SER A 375 -23.79 2.63 20.56
C SER A 375 -24.46 3.75 19.75
N LEU A 376 -23.74 4.85 19.53
CA LEU A 376 -24.18 6.02 18.78
C LEU A 376 -24.33 5.83 17.25
N GLN A 377 -23.61 4.93 16.56
CA GLN A 377 -23.59 4.99 15.08
C GLN A 377 -24.86 4.44 14.42
N VAL A 378 -25.30 3.23 14.79
CA VAL A 378 -26.56 2.62 14.30
C VAL A 378 -27.74 3.54 14.64
N VAL A 379 -27.81 3.98 15.90
CA VAL A 379 -28.85 4.89 16.37
C VAL A 379 -28.83 6.24 15.64
N LYS A 380 -27.65 6.79 15.32
CA LYS A 380 -27.53 8.01 14.50
C LYS A 380 -28.08 7.81 13.09
N ILE A 381 -27.76 6.69 12.44
CA ILE A 381 -28.28 6.37 11.11
C ILE A 381 -29.80 6.24 11.15
N LEU A 382 -30.34 5.52 12.14
CA LEU A 382 -31.79 5.35 12.31
C LEU A 382 -32.50 6.68 12.59
N ARG A 383 -31.93 7.56 13.43
CA ARG A 383 -32.46 8.91 13.72
C ARG A 383 -32.36 9.84 12.51
N ALA A 384 -31.34 9.66 11.66
CA ALA A 384 -31.15 10.43 10.43
C ALA A 384 -31.95 9.87 9.25
N TYR A 385 -32.59 8.71 9.40
CA TYR A 385 -33.31 8.04 8.32
C TYR A 385 -34.51 8.86 7.86
N THR A 386 -34.47 9.31 6.60
CA THR A 386 -35.51 10.11 5.96
C THR A 386 -36.10 9.33 4.78
N PRO A 387 -37.34 8.81 4.92
CA PRO A 387 -37.94 7.99 3.88
C PRO A 387 -38.20 8.79 2.60
N ALA A 388 -37.87 8.23 1.45
CA ALA A 388 -38.33 8.76 0.17
C ALA A 388 -39.84 8.47 0.01
N ALA A 389 -40.60 9.48 -0.45
CA ALA A 389 -42.06 9.47 -0.40
C ALA A 389 -42.68 8.24 -1.10
N GLY A 390 -43.61 7.56 -0.42
CA GLY A 390 -44.54 6.58 -1.01
C GLY A 390 -44.15 5.10 -0.92
N LEU A 391 -42.92 4.76 -0.53
CA LEU A 391 -42.44 3.36 -0.44
C LEU A 391 -41.79 3.00 0.90
N GLU A 392 -41.56 3.98 1.77
CA GLU A 392 -40.78 3.82 2.99
C GLU A 392 -41.54 4.38 4.21
N GLU A 393 -41.56 3.63 5.31
CA GLU A 393 -42.08 4.12 6.60
C GLU A 393 -41.00 4.89 7.37
N ARG A 394 -41.43 5.90 8.13
CA ARG A 394 -40.55 6.57 9.09
C ARG A 394 -40.22 5.61 10.23
N VAL A 395 -38.96 5.61 10.67
CA VAL A 395 -38.55 4.86 11.85
C VAL A 395 -39.20 5.49 13.09
N SER A 396 -39.96 4.69 13.85
CA SER A 396 -40.59 5.16 15.09
C SER A 396 -39.52 5.46 16.16
N PRO A 397 -39.66 6.53 16.97
CA PRO A 397 -38.83 6.75 18.16
C PRO A 397 -38.81 5.55 19.11
N ASP A 398 -39.93 4.83 19.25
CA ASP A 398 -40.04 3.64 20.10
C ASP A 398 -39.15 2.51 19.58
N PHE A 399 -39.15 2.30 18.26
CA PHE A 399 -38.25 1.32 17.63
C PHE A 399 -36.78 1.66 17.85
N ILE A 400 -36.42 2.95 17.77
CA ILE A 400 -35.04 3.41 18.03
C ILE A 400 -34.66 3.11 19.49
N SER A 401 -35.57 3.35 20.44
CA SER A 401 -35.38 3.00 21.85
C SER A 401 -35.18 1.50 22.04
N THR A 402 -35.99 0.66 21.37
CA THR A 402 -35.82 -0.80 21.38
C THR A 402 -34.44 -1.24 20.88
N VAL A 403 -33.95 -0.65 19.79
CA VAL A 403 -32.60 -0.94 19.26
C VAL A 403 -31.50 -0.48 20.23
N GLU A 404 -31.67 0.69 20.85
CA GLU A 404 -30.73 1.26 21.83
C GLU A 404 -30.61 0.35 23.07
N VAL A 405 -31.74 -0.09 23.61
CA VAL A 405 -31.81 -1.05 24.74
C VAL A 405 -31.28 -2.44 24.36
N SER A 406 -31.65 -2.95 23.18
CA SER A 406 -31.22 -4.28 22.72
C SER A 406 -29.71 -4.33 22.41
N GLY A 407 -29.11 -3.19 22.04
CA GLY A 407 -27.68 -3.08 21.75
C GLY A 407 -26.80 -3.06 23.01
N ASP A 408 -27.32 -2.56 24.13
CA ASP A 408 -26.59 -2.50 25.41
C ASP A 408 -26.64 -3.82 26.20
N LEU A 409 -27.50 -4.77 25.81
CA LEU A 409 -27.80 -6.00 26.57
C LEU A 409 -26.95 -7.25 26.23
N GLY A 410 -25.78 -7.15 25.58
CA GLY A 410 -25.04 -8.34 25.14
C GLY A 410 -23.54 -8.37 25.45
N PRO A 411 -23.03 -9.28 26.31
CA PRO A 411 -21.63 -9.63 26.32
C PRO A 411 -21.35 -10.53 25.11
N ARG A 412 -20.93 -9.97 23.98
CA ARG A 412 -20.49 -10.74 22.82
C ARG A 412 -18.97 -10.69 22.71
N LEU A 413 -18.33 -11.73 23.22
CA LEU A 413 -16.93 -12.06 22.92
C LEU A 413 -16.82 -12.42 21.45
N CYS A 414 -16.05 -11.65 20.67
CA CYS A 414 -15.55 -12.07 19.36
C CYS A 414 -14.10 -11.60 19.15
N PRO A 415 -13.28 -12.39 18.43
CA PRO A 415 -11.85 -12.19 18.38
C PRO A 415 -11.43 -11.17 17.31
N HIS A 416 -10.42 -10.37 17.65
CA HIS A 416 -9.50 -9.72 16.72
C HIS A 416 -10.06 -8.96 15.51
N PHE A 417 -10.40 -7.68 15.71
CA PHE A 417 -10.15 -6.65 14.71
C PHE A 417 -9.59 -5.38 15.36
N ALA A 418 -8.41 -5.53 15.97
CA ALA A 418 -7.53 -4.39 16.18
C ALA A 418 -6.70 -4.24 14.91
N VAL A 419 -7.02 -3.23 14.09
CA VAL A 419 -6.15 -2.80 13.00
C VAL A 419 -5.33 -1.62 13.53
N PRO A 420 -4.14 -1.86 14.13
CA PRO A 420 -3.30 -0.77 14.58
C PRO A 420 -2.84 0.06 13.38
N ILE A 421 -2.64 1.36 13.62
CA ILE A 421 -2.01 2.28 12.67
C ILE A 421 -0.71 1.65 12.17
N PHE A 422 -0.64 1.40 10.85
CA PHE A 422 0.25 0.43 10.18
C PHE A 422 1.75 0.80 10.09
N ALA A 423 2.34 1.52 11.05
CA ALA A 423 3.79 1.76 11.04
C ALA A 423 4.58 0.49 11.43
N THR A 424 4.13 -0.25 12.45
CA THR A 424 4.79 -1.46 12.97
C THR A 424 4.79 -2.63 11.97
N PRO A 425 3.71 -2.87 11.20
CA PRO A 425 3.69 -3.91 10.18
C PRO A 425 4.50 -3.58 8.93
N LEU A 426 4.94 -2.34 8.71
CA LEU A 426 5.75 -1.99 7.54
C LEU A 426 7.17 -2.58 7.66
N LEU A 427 7.78 -2.51 8.85
CA LEU A 427 9.09 -3.13 9.10
C LEU A 427 9.05 -4.66 9.03
N ARG A 428 7.90 -5.27 9.37
CA ARG A 428 7.64 -6.71 9.33
C ARG A 428 7.21 -7.20 7.94
N ALA A 429 6.49 -6.39 7.16
CA ALA A 429 6.13 -6.67 5.76
C ALA A 429 7.30 -6.52 4.79
N VAL A 430 8.36 -5.83 5.21
CA VAL A 430 9.67 -5.78 4.57
C VAL A 430 10.54 -6.97 5.02
N SER A 431 10.02 -7.90 5.84
CA SER A 431 10.67 -9.18 6.15
C SER A 431 10.00 -10.32 5.37
N PRO A 432 10.76 -11.36 4.94
CA PRO A 432 10.13 -12.58 4.46
C PRO A 432 9.32 -13.21 5.60
N ALA A 433 8.15 -13.76 5.25
CA ALA A 433 7.15 -14.22 6.20
C ALA A 433 7.72 -15.21 7.23
N GLU A 434 7.65 -14.85 8.52
CA GLU A 434 7.64 -15.85 9.58
C GLU A 434 6.33 -16.65 9.44
N THR A 435 6.42 -17.90 8.99
CA THR A 435 5.35 -18.87 9.22
C THR A 435 5.11 -18.97 10.73
N PRO A 436 3.86 -18.83 11.23
CA PRO A 436 3.59 -19.00 12.65
C PRO A 436 3.92 -20.45 13.02
N ALA A 437 4.87 -20.64 13.94
CA ALA A 437 5.16 -21.94 14.54
C ALA A 437 3.90 -22.44 15.25
N GLY A 438 3.25 -23.44 14.65
CA GLY A 438 2.08 -24.10 15.20
C GLY A 438 2.42 -24.81 16.51
N ALA A 439 1.57 -24.60 17.50
CA ALA A 439 1.56 -25.32 18.76
C ALA A 439 1.56 -26.85 18.50
N ALA A 440 2.56 -27.54 19.03
CA ALA A 440 2.58 -28.99 19.09
C ALA A 440 1.56 -29.47 20.13
N ALA A 441 0.51 -30.16 19.68
CA ALA A 441 -0.30 -31.04 20.50
C ALA A 441 -0.32 -32.41 19.80
N GLY A 442 0.11 -33.44 20.53
CA GLY A 442 0.28 -34.80 20.03
C GLY A 442 -1.03 -35.51 19.72
N GLY A 443 -0.95 -36.51 18.85
CA GLY A 443 -2.06 -37.40 18.51
C GLY A 443 -1.68 -38.34 17.37
N SER A 444 -1.24 -39.53 17.71
CA SER A 444 -0.85 -40.61 16.81
C SER A 444 -2.08 -41.29 16.17
N GLN A 445 -2.13 -41.44 14.85
CA GLN A 445 -2.45 -42.69 14.11
C GLN A 445 -2.55 -42.48 12.57
N PRO A 446 -2.35 -43.54 11.74
CA PRO A 446 -2.13 -43.43 10.30
C PRO A 446 -3.33 -43.88 9.44
N ALA A 447 -3.46 -43.34 8.21
CA ALA A 447 -3.59 -44.08 6.95
C ALA A 447 -4.31 -43.30 5.81
N ALA A 448 -3.76 -43.49 4.60
CA ALA A 448 -4.37 -43.50 3.27
C ALA A 448 -4.75 -42.18 2.55
N GLY A 449 -3.96 -41.89 1.50
CA GLY A 449 -4.50 -41.69 0.15
C GLY A 449 -4.66 -40.26 -0.36
N GLY A 450 -3.77 -39.83 -1.26
CA GLY A 450 -3.99 -38.68 -2.13
C GLY A 450 -2.74 -37.84 -2.40
N HIS A 451 -1.80 -38.35 -3.20
CA HIS A 451 -0.72 -37.51 -3.73
C HIS A 451 -1.29 -36.51 -4.75
N GLN A 452 -1.44 -35.26 -4.32
CA GLN A 452 -1.47 -34.08 -5.19
C GLN A 452 -0.21 -33.26 -4.86
N PRO A 453 0.62 -32.86 -5.84
CA PRO A 453 1.82 -32.10 -5.54
C PRO A 453 1.42 -30.69 -5.08
N PRO A 454 2.00 -30.14 -4.00
CA PRO A 454 1.81 -28.74 -3.67
C PRO A 454 2.45 -27.87 -4.77
N LEU A 455 1.70 -26.89 -5.24
CA LEU A 455 2.14 -25.83 -6.14
C LEU A 455 3.36 -25.09 -5.54
N PRO A 456 4.33 -24.67 -6.36
CA PRO A 456 5.55 -24.05 -5.86
C PRO A 456 5.26 -22.67 -5.25
N CYS A 457 5.72 -22.47 -4.01
CA CYS A 457 5.83 -21.16 -3.37
C CYS A 457 6.71 -20.25 -4.25
N GLN A 458 6.11 -19.17 -4.79
CA GLN A 458 6.84 -18.15 -5.52
C GLN A 458 7.68 -17.29 -4.56
N PRO A 459 9.00 -17.11 -4.78
CA PRO A 459 9.77 -16.08 -4.10
C PRO A 459 9.73 -14.81 -4.95
N ALA A 460 8.91 -13.83 -4.58
CA ALA A 460 8.93 -12.51 -5.20
C ALA A 460 9.96 -11.59 -4.50
N LEU A 461 11.23 -11.96 -4.56
CA LEU A 461 12.37 -11.06 -4.35
C LEU A 461 13.02 -10.85 -5.72
N ARG A 462 12.91 -9.64 -6.27
CA ARG A 462 13.55 -9.30 -7.55
C ARG A 462 15.06 -9.36 -7.37
N ARG A 463 15.68 -10.19 -8.20
CA ARG A 463 17.11 -10.53 -8.22
C ARG A 463 17.90 -9.31 -8.71
N LEU A 464 19.11 -9.12 -8.19
CA LEU A 464 20.12 -8.28 -8.86
C LEU A 464 20.24 -8.74 -10.33
N PRO A 465 20.14 -7.85 -11.33
CA PRO A 465 20.35 -8.23 -12.72
C PRO A 465 21.77 -8.77 -12.90
N CYS A 466 21.91 -9.93 -13.51
CA CYS A 466 23.17 -10.31 -14.14
C CYS A 466 23.25 -9.54 -15.47
N ALA A 467 24.21 -8.63 -15.62
CA ALA A 467 24.55 -8.12 -16.94
C ALA A 467 25.11 -9.28 -17.79
N PRO A 468 24.67 -9.49 -19.03
CA PRO A 468 25.42 -10.30 -19.98
C PRO A 468 26.69 -9.52 -20.36
N GLY A 469 27.80 -10.26 -20.46
CA GLY A 469 29.16 -9.73 -20.55
C GLY A 469 29.53 -8.96 -21.80
#